data_AF-A0A2E0QN81-F1
#
_entry.id   AF-A0A2E0QN81-F1
#
_cell.length_a   1.000
_cell.length_b   1.000
_cell.length_c   1.000
_cell.angle_alpha   90.00
_cell.angle_beta   90.00
_cell.angle_gamma   90.00
#
_symmetry.space_group_name_H-M   'P 1'
#
loop_
_entity.id
_entity.type
_entity.pdbx_description
1 polymer ?
#
loop_
_entity_poly.entity_id
_entity_poly.type
_entity_poly.pdbx_seq_one_letter_code
_entity_poly.pdbx_strand_id
1 'polypeptide(L)'
;MNSLSHGFLFLVGLSWLLGETCLSASNGNWTPLWLYLAGFTVMFSIMGCLPLSTKTINKAGPIFTIIMGLAIVGYSLGPLSAKMVGGFLLRVIGGGALVVLGVLSFLSAKDEKEAHH
;
A
#
# COMPACT_ATOMS: atom_id res chain seq x y z
N MET A 1 -9.32 -9.73 11.20
CA MET A 1 -8.23 -10.29 10.36
C MET A 1 -7.04 -10.54 11.27
N ASN A 2 -6.43 -11.72 11.22
CA ASN A 2 -5.24 -12.00 12.03
C ASN A 2 -4.02 -11.28 11.44
N SER A 3 -3.05 -10.93 12.29
CA SER A 3 -1.80 -10.20 11.93
C SER A 3 -1.11 -10.72 10.66
N LEU A 4 -1.18 -12.05 10.44
CA LEU A 4 -0.60 -12.72 9.28
C LEU A 4 -1.27 -12.33 7.94
N SER A 5 -2.59 -12.10 7.94
CA SER A 5 -3.34 -11.65 6.75
C SER A 5 -3.01 -10.21 6.37
N HIS A 6 -2.73 -9.35 7.34
CA HIS A 6 -2.27 -7.98 7.10
C HIS A 6 -0.88 -7.93 6.51
N GLY A 7 0.05 -8.72 7.07
CA GLY A 7 1.39 -8.86 6.52
C GLY A 7 1.36 -9.34 5.07
N PHE A 8 0.48 -10.30 4.76
CA PHE A 8 0.28 -10.79 3.40
C PHE A 8 -0.26 -9.71 2.44
N LEU A 9 -1.34 -9.00 2.79
CA LEU A 9 -1.88 -7.93 1.95
C LEU A 9 -0.87 -6.81 1.70
N PHE A 10 -0.09 -6.49 2.73
CA PHE A 10 0.98 -5.51 2.63
C PHE A 10 2.09 -5.97 1.68
N LEU A 11 2.57 -7.21 1.79
CA LEU A 11 3.58 -7.75 0.86
C LEU A 11 3.09 -7.82 -0.59
N VAL A 12 1.83 -8.20 -0.79
CA VAL A 12 1.19 -8.23 -2.12
C VAL A 12 1.10 -6.81 -2.69
N GLY A 13 0.63 -5.84 -1.90
CA GLY A 13 0.56 -4.44 -2.31
C GLY A 13 1.93 -3.84 -2.63
N LEU A 14 2.96 -4.15 -1.82
CA LEU A 14 4.34 -3.71 -2.03
C LEU A 14 4.90 -4.24 -3.34
N SER A 15 4.72 -5.54 -3.59
CA SER A 15 5.24 -6.23 -4.78
C SER A 15 4.54 -5.72 -6.05
N TRP A 16 3.23 -5.50 -5.98
CA TRP A 16 2.48 -4.91 -7.08
C TRP A 16 2.94 -3.48 -7.36
N LEU A 17 3.00 -2.61 -6.35
CA LEU A 17 3.42 -1.22 -6.52
C LEU A 17 4.85 -1.13 -7.09
N LEU A 18 5.76 -2.00 -6.64
CA LEU A 18 7.10 -2.12 -7.23
C LEU A 18 7.02 -2.46 -8.73
N GLY A 19 6.22 -3.47 -9.10
CA GLY A 19 5.99 -3.84 -10.50
C GLY A 19 5.52 -2.67 -11.37
N GLU A 20 4.59 -1.86 -10.88
CA GLU A 20 4.08 -0.68 -11.59
C GLU A 20 5.16 0.41 -11.77
N THR A 21 5.96 0.63 -10.74
CA THR A 21 7.05 1.62 -10.80
C THR A 21 8.17 1.16 -11.74
N CYS A 22 8.47 -0.14 -11.78
CA CYS A 22 9.43 -0.74 -12.72
C CYS A 22 8.95 -0.67 -14.17
N LEU A 23 7.66 -0.97 -14.43
CA LEU A 23 7.06 -0.81 -15.76
C LEU A 23 7.15 0.64 -16.25
N SER A 24 7.01 1.58 -15.33
CA SER A 24 7.10 3.01 -15.63
C SER A 24 8.51 3.48 -15.93
N ALA A 25 9.49 3.00 -15.15
CA ALA A 25 10.90 3.22 -15.41
C ALA A 25 11.33 2.62 -16.76
N SER A 26 10.80 1.43 -17.11
CA SER A 26 11.03 0.81 -18.43
C SER A 26 10.47 1.63 -19.59
N ASN A 27 9.44 2.46 -19.33
CA ASN A 27 8.89 3.42 -20.30
C ASN A 27 9.59 4.79 -20.25
N GLY A 28 10.71 4.91 -19.52
CA GLY A 28 11.53 6.13 -19.44
C GLY A 28 11.14 7.09 -18.31
N ASN A 29 10.08 6.82 -17.54
CA ASN A 29 9.69 7.66 -16.40
C ASN A 29 10.19 7.04 -15.07
N TRP A 30 11.32 7.53 -14.58
CA TRP A 30 11.98 7.01 -13.38
C TRP A 30 11.45 7.58 -12.07
N THR A 31 10.79 8.73 -12.11
CA THR A 31 10.25 9.44 -10.93
C THR A 31 9.42 8.54 -9.99
N PRO A 32 8.51 7.69 -10.47
CA PRO A 32 7.70 6.81 -9.61
C PRO A 32 8.53 5.80 -8.84
N LEU A 33 9.60 5.29 -9.46
CA LEU A 33 10.52 4.34 -8.83
C LEU A 33 11.33 5.02 -7.72
N TRP A 34 11.80 6.26 -7.95
CA TRP A 34 12.50 7.03 -6.92
C TRP A 34 11.60 7.35 -5.72
N LEU A 35 10.34 7.73 -5.96
CA LEU A 35 9.36 7.98 -4.89
C LEU A 35 9.04 6.69 -4.11
N TYR A 36 8.89 5.56 -4.81
CA TYR A 36 8.72 4.26 -4.16
C TYR A 36 9.92 3.90 -3.29
N LEU A 37 11.13 4.05 -3.82
CA LEU A 37 12.35 3.72 -3.09
C LEU A 37 12.48 4.57 -1.82
N ALA A 38 12.26 5.87 -1.93
CA ALA A 38 12.30 6.78 -0.78
C ALA A 38 11.24 6.40 0.27
N GLY A 39 10.00 6.15 -0.14
CA GLY A 39 8.92 5.74 0.76
C GLY A 39 9.21 4.39 1.43
N PHE A 40 9.70 3.42 0.67
CA PHE A 40 10.10 2.10 1.18
C PHE A 40 11.23 2.20 2.19
N THR A 41 12.29 2.97 1.90
CA THR A 41 13.41 3.18 2.81
C THR A 41 12.96 3.84 4.10
N VAL A 42 12.11 4.88 4.03
CA VAL A 42 11.57 5.54 5.22
C VAL A 42 10.72 4.57 6.05
N MET A 43 9.82 3.83 5.40
CA MET A 43 8.96 2.85 6.06
C MET A 43 9.78 1.74 6.74
N PHE A 44 10.76 1.18 6.02
CA PHE A 44 11.64 0.15 6.55
C PHE A 44 12.51 0.66 7.70
N SER A 45 13.02 1.90 7.60
CA SER A 45 13.79 2.52 8.68
C SER A 45 12.93 2.76 9.92
N ILE A 46 11.69 3.23 9.74
CA ILE A 46 10.77 3.47 10.86
C ILE A 46 10.36 2.15 11.51
N MET A 47 9.92 1.16 10.73
CA MET A 47 9.42 -0.11 11.26
C MET A 47 10.53 -1.06 11.71
N GLY A 48 11.71 -0.99 11.11
CA GLY A 48 12.81 -1.92 11.33
C GLY A 48 13.89 -1.41 12.30
N CYS A 49 14.09 -0.09 12.42
CA CYS A 49 15.18 0.46 13.22
C CYS A 49 14.73 1.18 14.50
N LEU A 50 13.47 1.62 14.61
CA LEU A 50 12.97 2.26 15.82
C LEU A 50 12.37 1.21 16.78
N PRO A 51 12.63 1.30 18.11
CA PRO A 51 11.96 0.48 19.11
C PRO A 51 10.51 0.94 19.29
N LEU A 52 9.68 0.63 18.30
CA LEU A 52 8.26 0.98 18.30
C LEU A 52 7.47 0.01 19.17
N SER A 53 6.51 0.55 19.92
CA SER A 53 5.53 -0.27 20.64
C SER A 53 4.76 -1.16 19.66
N THR A 54 4.44 -2.39 20.08
CA THR A 54 3.59 -3.34 19.34
C THR A 54 2.26 -2.72 18.91
N LYS A 55 1.73 -1.79 19.71
CA LYS A 55 0.51 -1.02 19.40
C LYS A 55 0.68 -0.08 18.19
N THR A 56 1.89 0.46 17.99
CA THR A 56 2.22 1.34 16.86
C THR A 56 2.44 0.53 15.59
N ILE A 57 3.13 -0.60 15.68
CA ILE A 57 3.34 -1.52 14.55
C ILE A 57 2.01 -2.05 14.00
N ASN A 58 1.08 -2.44 14.89
CA ASN A 58 -0.25 -2.89 14.48
C ASN A 58 -1.11 -1.80 13.80
N LYS A 59 -0.86 -0.51 14.09
CA LYS A 59 -1.52 0.61 13.40
C LYS A 59 -0.83 0.98 12.09
N ALA A 60 0.49 0.82 12.02
CA ALA A 60 1.28 1.19 10.87
C ALA A 60 0.94 0.33 9.64
N GLY A 61 0.77 -0.99 9.81
CA GLY A 61 0.42 -1.90 8.72
C GLY A 61 -0.82 -1.47 7.91
N PRO A 62 -1.99 -1.25 8.54
CA PRO A 62 -3.19 -0.76 7.87
C PRO A 62 -2.98 0.58 7.16
N ILE A 63 -2.28 1.53 7.79
CA ILE A 63 -1.99 2.85 7.20
C ILE A 63 -1.15 2.70 5.94
N PHE A 64 -0.08 1.90 5.98
CA PHE A 64 0.76 1.69 4.80
C PHE A 64 0.02 0.94 3.69
N THR A 65 -0.85 -0.01 4.00
CA THR A 65 -1.71 -0.67 3.01
C THR A 65 -2.64 0.32 2.32
N ILE A 66 -3.23 1.28 3.05
CA ILE A 66 -4.05 2.35 2.47
C ILE A 66 -3.20 3.24 1.56
N ILE A 67 -2.02 3.68 2.02
CA ILE A 67 -1.12 4.53 1.22
C ILE A 67 -0.73 3.84 -0.08
N MET A 68 -0.40 2.54 -0.04
CA MET A 68 -0.07 1.79 -1.24
C MET A 68 -1.26 1.60 -2.18
N GLY A 69 -2.45 1.29 -1.63
CA GLY A 69 -3.67 1.21 -2.44
C GLY A 69 -3.97 2.54 -3.15
N LEU A 70 -3.84 3.67 -2.45
CA LEU A 70 -3.98 5.00 -3.03
C LEU A 70 -2.91 5.32 -4.07
N ALA A 71 -1.66 4.90 -3.84
CA ALA A 71 -0.58 5.06 -4.80
C ALA A 71 -0.86 4.28 -6.10
N ILE A 72 -1.33 3.03 -6.00
CA ILE A 72 -1.72 2.21 -7.17
C ILE A 72 -2.88 2.88 -7.93
N VAL A 73 -3.93 3.32 -7.23
CA VAL A 73 -5.07 4.01 -7.85
C VAL A 73 -4.65 5.33 -8.49
N GLY A 74 -3.87 6.16 -7.79
CA GLY A 74 -3.37 7.43 -8.30
C GLY A 74 -2.49 7.24 -9.54
N TYR A 75 -1.66 6.20 -9.55
CA TYR A 75 -0.84 5.85 -10.70
C TYR A 75 -1.67 5.41 -11.92
N SER A 76 -2.86 4.86 -11.68
CA SER A 76 -3.80 4.45 -12.71
C SER A 76 -4.36 5.65 -13.51
N LEU A 77 -4.38 6.85 -12.92
CA LEU A 77 -4.95 8.05 -13.54
C LEU A 77 -4.00 8.73 -14.55
N GLY A 78 -2.70 8.40 -14.53
CA GLY A 78 -1.69 9.01 -15.40
C GLY A 78 -1.73 8.53 -16.87
N PRO A 79 -1.85 7.23 -17.17
CA PRO A 79 -1.86 6.73 -18.53
C PRO A 79 -3.29 6.45 -19.03
N LEU A 80 -4.03 7.51 -19.38
CA LEU A 80 -5.28 7.43 -20.16
C LEU A 80 -5.03 7.19 -21.67
N SER A 81 -3.86 6.68 -22.05
CA SER A 81 -3.58 6.27 -23.43
C SER A 81 -4.19 4.90 -23.67
N ALA A 82 -5.10 4.83 -24.65
CA ALA A 82 -6.06 3.78 -24.99
C ALA A 82 -5.56 2.32 -25.21
N LYS A 83 -4.33 1.93 -24.81
CA LYS A 83 -3.79 0.57 -25.01
C LYS A 83 -3.80 -0.33 -23.78
N MET A 84 -4.33 0.12 -22.64
CA MET A 84 -4.22 -0.59 -21.35
C MET A 84 -5.53 -0.64 -20.53
N VAL A 85 -6.69 -0.74 -21.18
CA VAL A 85 -8.00 -0.78 -20.48
C VAL A 85 -8.07 -1.90 -19.43
N GLY A 86 -7.50 -3.07 -19.73
CA GLY A 86 -7.41 -4.18 -18.76
C GLY A 86 -6.49 -3.89 -17.57
N GLY A 87 -5.34 -3.24 -17.80
CA GLY A 87 -4.41 -2.85 -16.74
C GLY A 87 -4.98 -1.74 -15.85
N PHE A 88 -5.70 -0.78 -16.44
CA PHE A 88 -6.39 0.28 -15.70
C PHE A 88 -7.45 -0.27 -14.76
N LEU A 89 -8.36 -1.13 -15.24
CA LEU A 89 -9.40 -1.74 -14.42
C LEU A 89 -8.81 -2.58 -13.28
N LEU A 90 -7.77 -3.38 -13.55
CA LEU A 90 -7.12 -4.19 -12.53
C LEU A 90 -6.43 -3.35 -11.45
N ARG A 91 -5.81 -2.23 -11.81
CA ARG A 91 -5.17 -1.32 -10.84
C ARG A 91 -6.19 -0.57 -9.99
N VAL A 92 -7.29 -0.11 -10.58
CA VAL A 92 -8.36 0.56 -9.83
C VAL A 92 -9.07 -0.42 -8.90
N ILE A 93 -9.41 -1.62 -9.37
CA ILE A 93 -10.06 -2.66 -8.55
C ILE A 93 -9.10 -3.17 -7.47
N GLY A 94 -7.86 -3.51 -7.82
CA GLY A 94 -6.86 -4.04 -6.90
C GLY A 94 -6.41 -3.00 -5.88
N GLY A 95 -6.07 -1.79 -6.32
CA GLY A 95 -5.72 -0.68 -5.45
C GLY A 95 -6.90 -0.25 -4.57
N GLY A 96 -8.11 -0.20 -5.12
CA GLY A 96 -9.34 0.08 -4.37
C GLY A 96 -9.62 -0.98 -3.30
N ALA A 97 -9.46 -2.26 -3.63
CA ALA A 97 -9.59 -3.35 -2.66
C ALA A 97 -8.56 -3.24 -1.52
N LEU A 98 -7.31 -2.88 -1.84
CA LEU A 98 -6.29 -2.62 -0.82
C LEU A 98 -6.66 -1.44 0.10
N VAL A 99 -7.20 -0.35 -0.45
CA VAL A 99 -7.69 0.77 0.35
C VAL A 99 -8.85 0.34 1.26
N VAL A 100 -9.86 -0.34 0.71
CA VAL A 100 -11.03 -0.78 1.49
C VAL A 100 -10.62 -1.74 2.61
N LEU A 101 -9.78 -2.74 2.31
CA LEU A 101 -9.29 -3.69 3.31
C LEU A 101 -8.40 -3.00 4.36
N GLY A 102 -7.59 -2.03 3.95
CA GLY A 102 -6.78 -1.23 4.86
C GLY A 102 -7.64 -0.35 5.80
N VAL A 103 -8.69 0.29 5.27
CA VAL A 103 -9.64 1.11 6.06
C VAL A 103 -10.44 0.24 7.03
N LEU A 104 -11.02 -0.87 6.56
CA LEU A 104 -11.75 -1.81 7.40
C LEU A 104 -10.87 -2.33 8.53
N SER A 105 -9.61 -2.65 8.22
CA SER A 105 -8.64 -3.03 9.25
C SER A 105 -8.38 -1.91 10.26
N PHE A 106 -8.24 -0.67 9.81
CA PHE A 106 -7.95 0.45 10.69
C PHE A 106 -9.12 0.72 11.64
N LEU A 107 -10.34 0.60 11.13
CA LEU A 107 -11.59 0.73 11.90
C LEU A 107 -11.75 -0.40 12.91
N SER A 108 -11.58 -1.67 12.52
CA SER A 108 -11.66 -2.80 13.48
C SER A 108 -10.60 -2.74 14.58
N ALA A 109 -9.39 -2.26 14.27
CA ALA A 109 -8.34 -2.06 15.28
C ALA A 109 -8.62 -0.89 16.25
N LYS A 110 -9.59 -0.02 15.91
CA LYS A 110 -10.10 1.03 16.79
C LYS A 110 -11.21 0.49 17.70
N ASP A 111 -12.15 -0.28 17.15
CA ASP A 111 -13.26 -0.89 17.91
C ASP A 111 -12.79 -1.87 19.00
N GLU A 112 -11.76 -2.69 18.73
CA GLU A 112 -11.16 -3.55 19.77
C GLU A 112 -10.57 -2.77 20.95
N LYS A 113 -10.20 -1.49 20.76
CA LYS A 113 -9.69 -0.65 21.86
C LYS A 113 -10.79 0.03 22.66
N GLU A 114 -11.95 0.28 22.06
CA GLU A 114 -13.11 0.85 22.75
C GLU A 114 -13.90 -0.22 23.51
N ALA A 115 -13.91 -1.47 23.04
CA ALA A 115 -14.61 -2.58 23.71
C ALA A 115 -13.92 -3.13 24.97
N HIS A 116 -12.65 -2.78 25.21
CA HIS A 116 -11.86 -3.22 26.38
C HIS A 116 -11.63 -2.12 27.43
N HIS A 117 -12.39 -1.03 27.36
CA HIS A 117 -12.39 0.06 28.34
C HIS A 117 -13.63 0.04 29.23
#